data_AF-A0A8H4LAS0-F1
#
_entry.id   AF-A0A8H4LAS0-F1
#
_cell.length_a   1.000
_cell.length_b   1.000
_cell.length_c   1.000
_cell.angle_alpha   90.00
_cell.angle_beta   90.00
_cell.angle_gamma   90.00
#
_symmetry.space_group_name_H-M   'P 1'
#
loop_
_entity.id
_entity.type
_entity.pdbx_description
1 polymer ?
#
loop_
_entity_poly.entity_id
_entity_poly.type
_entity_poly.pdbx_seq_one_letter_code
_entity_poly.pdbx_strand_id
1 'polypeptide(L)'
;MEPNQNPSTPKNNKKKGESKKNKNKVSSQKSQPCFQFQNSGQCRFGDSCKFAHEPPPANQQIHHDPMDLFFAEYPSFDYQRNKPFYSEFYRMCHQFSWDKNDKSRREAFDEFRIALVEQFNTIYGTDENSLESWQLLCRTLGIGVPETLKEAQK
;
A
#
# COMPACT_ATOMS: atom_id res chain seq x y z
N MET A 1 -6.21 31.84 25.23
CA MET A 1 -5.91 30.40 25.34
C MET A 1 -7.01 29.69 24.58
N GLU A 2 -6.82 29.50 23.27
CA GLU A 2 -7.84 28.86 22.43
C GLU A 2 -7.73 27.33 22.54
N PRO A 3 -8.84 26.61 22.76
CA PRO A 3 -8.86 25.15 22.70
C PRO A 3 -8.94 24.73 21.23
N ASN A 4 -7.81 24.31 20.64
CA ASN A 4 -7.79 23.83 19.27
C ASN A 4 -8.40 22.43 19.20
N GLN A 5 -9.37 22.29 18.29
CA GLN A 5 -10.23 21.14 18.10
C GLN A 5 -9.43 20.01 17.44
N ASN A 6 -9.31 18.89 18.16
CA ASN A 6 -8.79 17.63 17.64
C ASN A 6 -9.75 17.03 16.60
N PRO A 7 -9.32 16.74 15.36
CA PRO A 7 -10.04 15.80 14.52
C PRO A 7 -9.54 14.39 14.83
N SER A 8 -10.18 13.73 15.79
CA SER A 8 -10.01 12.30 15.99
C SER A 8 -10.66 11.52 14.83
N THR A 9 -9.88 10.60 14.26
CA THR A 9 -10.24 9.43 13.42
C THR A 9 -10.55 9.64 11.94
N PRO A 10 -10.10 8.68 11.13
CA PRO A 10 -10.99 8.06 10.16
C PRO A 10 -11.12 6.56 10.44
N LYS A 11 -12.18 6.17 11.16
CA LYS A 11 -12.75 4.82 11.06
C LYS A 11 -13.89 4.92 10.05
N ASN A 12 -13.69 4.43 8.84
CA ASN A 12 -14.68 4.52 7.77
C ASN A 12 -15.87 3.61 8.07
N ASN A 13 -17.04 4.21 8.30
CA ASN A 13 -18.32 3.53 8.52
C ASN A 13 -19.21 3.73 7.28
N LYS A 14 -19.50 2.63 6.58
CA LYS A 14 -20.25 2.59 5.32
C LYS A 14 -21.76 2.80 5.55
N LYS A 15 -22.34 3.94 5.15
CA LYS A 15 -23.78 4.05 4.82
C LYS A 15 -24.09 5.03 3.67
N LYS A 16 -25.14 4.65 2.94
CA LYS A 16 -25.78 5.22 1.73
C LYS A 16 -26.19 6.70 1.82
N GLY A 17 -26.26 7.38 0.67
CA GLY A 17 -27.19 8.50 0.45
C GLY A 17 -26.79 9.58 -0.57
N GLU A 18 -27.17 9.36 -1.83
CA GLU A 18 -27.67 10.29 -2.88
C GLU A 18 -27.15 11.75 -3.12
N SER A 19 -26.79 11.95 -4.41
CA SER A 19 -27.14 13.07 -5.32
C SER A 19 -26.41 14.42 -5.25
N LYS A 20 -25.58 14.71 -6.28
CA LYS A 20 -25.79 15.82 -7.24
C LYS A 20 -24.84 15.75 -8.45
N LYS A 21 -25.42 16.12 -9.60
CA LYS A 21 -25.08 15.77 -10.97
C LYS A 21 -24.07 16.77 -11.57
N ASN A 22 -22.81 16.37 -11.72
CA ASN A 22 -21.83 17.11 -12.51
C ASN A 22 -21.77 16.52 -13.93
N LYS A 23 -22.12 17.33 -14.94
CA LYS A 23 -22.24 16.91 -16.34
C LYS A 23 -20.85 16.85 -16.98
N ASN A 24 -20.13 15.74 -16.78
CA ASN A 24 -19.09 15.33 -17.73
C ASN A 24 -19.62 14.19 -18.59
N LYS A 25 -19.57 14.45 -19.89
CA LYS A 25 -20.20 13.75 -21.00
C LYS A 25 -19.72 12.29 -21.04
N VAL A 26 -20.59 11.37 -20.63
CA VAL A 26 -20.40 9.91 -20.73
C VAL A 26 -20.25 9.55 -22.20
N SER A 27 -19.04 9.23 -22.64
CA SER A 27 -18.79 8.56 -23.92
C SER A 27 -18.96 7.05 -23.71
N SER A 28 -19.83 6.45 -24.51
CA SER A 28 -20.19 5.02 -24.55
C SER A 28 -19.11 4.06 -24.07
N GLN A 29 -19.44 3.25 -23.05
CA GLN A 29 -18.56 2.18 -22.57
C GLN A 29 -18.31 1.16 -23.68
N LYS A 30 -17.11 1.20 -24.26
CA LYS A 30 -16.60 0.15 -25.15
C LYS A 30 -16.10 -0.98 -24.24
N SER A 31 -16.77 -2.13 -24.21
CA SER A 31 -16.51 -3.20 -23.22
C SER A 31 -15.37 -4.14 -23.57
N GLN A 32 -14.80 -4.04 -24.78
CA GLN A 32 -13.74 -4.93 -25.28
C GLN A 32 -12.52 -4.13 -25.72
N PRO A 33 -11.29 -4.55 -25.36
CA PRO A 33 -10.07 -3.82 -25.70
C PRO A 33 -9.79 -3.87 -27.21
N CYS A 34 -9.24 -2.78 -27.75
CA CYS A 34 -8.77 -2.75 -29.13
C CYS A 34 -7.39 -3.41 -29.22
N PHE A 35 -7.32 -4.64 -29.74
CA PHE A 35 -6.04 -5.36 -29.91
C PHE A 35 -5.01 -4.58 -30.74
N GLN A 36 -5.46 -3.84 -31.77
CA GLN A 36 -4.57 -3.06 -32.61
C GLN A 36 -3.92 -1.92 -31.81
N PHE A 37 -4.71 -1.18 -31.02
CA PHE A 37 -4.19 -0.16 -30.13
C PHE A 37 -3.31 -0.75 -29.01
N GLN A 38 -3.71 -1.88 -28.43
CA GLN A 38 -2.98 -2.52 -27.34
C GLN A 38 -1.58 -3.01 -27.76
N ASN A 39 -1.42 -3.50 -28.99
CA ASN A 39 -0.15 -4.05 -29.47
C ASN A 39 0.81 -2.99 -30.01
N SER A 40 0.31 -1.91 -30.62
CA SER A 40 1.16 -0.92 -31.31
C SER A 40 1.04 0.51 -30.77
N GLY A 41 0.12 0.77 -29.84
CA GLY A 41 -0.22 2.11 -29.37
C GLY A 41 -0.96 2.97 -30.40
N GLN A 42 -1.27 2.43 -31.58
CA GLN A 42 -1.96 3.15 -32.66
C GLN A 42 -3.08 2.32 -33.28
N CYS A 43 -4.24 2.94 -33.45
CA CYS A 43 -5.39 2.33 -34.09
C CYS A 43 -5.88 3.19 -35.26
N ARG A 44 -6.04 2.56 -36.41
CA ARG A 44 -6.52 3.21 -37.65
C ARG A 44 -7.91 3.86 -37.53
N PHE A 45 -8.70 3.41 -36.56
CA PHE A 45 -10.06 3.93 -36.31
C PHE A 45 -10.08 5.13 -35.36
N GLY A 46 -8.93 5.51 -34.79
CA GLY A 46 -8.83 6.65 -33.86
C GLY A 46 -9.86 6.59 -32.72
N ASP A 47 -10.35 7.74 -32.30
CA ASP A 47 -11.34 7.85 -31.21
C ASP A 47 -12.70 7.23 -31.56
N SER A 48 -12.99 7.07 -32.85
CA SER A 48 -14.19 6.42 -33.38
C SER A 48 -14.14 4.89 -33.33
N CYS A 49 -13.03 4.28 -32.90
CA CYS A 49 -12.92 2.84 -32.74
C CYS A 49 -14.04 2.29 -31.85
N LYS A 50 -14.70 1.20 -32.21
CA LYS A 50 -15.77 0.60 -31.36
C LYS A 50 -15.24 -0.12 -30.10
N PHE A 51 -13.93 -0.28 -30.00
CA PHE A 51 -13.22 -0.97 -28.92
C PHE A 51 -12.45 0.01 -28.02
N ALA A 52 -12.20 -0.37 -26.77
CA ALA A 52 -11.54 0.48 -25.80
C ALA A 52 -10.07 0.72 -26.17
N HIS A 53 -9.66 1.99 -26.17
CA HIS A 53 -8.26 2.43 -26.26
C HIS A 53 -7.80 2.81 -24.87
N GLU A 54 -7.92 1.88 -23.92
CA GLU A 54 -7.33 2.07 -22.60
C GLU A 54 -5.83 1.77 -22.74
N PRO A 55 -4.94 2.70 -22.33
CA PRO A 55 -3.54 2.34 -22.19
C PRO A 55 -3.47 1.14 -21.23
N PRO A 56 -2.62 0.13 -21.51
CA PRO A 56 -2.44 -0.95 -20.55
C PRO A 56 -2.13 -0.31 -19.19
N PRO A 57 -2.81 -0.73 -18.10
CA PRO A 57 -2.58 -0.15 -16.80
C PRO A 57 -1.07 -0.22 -16.54
N ALA A 58 -0.46 0.94 -16.33
CA ALA A 58 0.98 1.06 -16.20
C ALA A 58 1.41 0.29 -14.96
N ASN A 59 1.75 -1.00 -15.13
CA ASN A 59 2.13 -1.98 -14.11
C ASN A 59 1.90 -1.48 -12.68
N GLN A 60 0.64 -1.19 -12.37
CA GLN A 60 0.21 -1.02 -10.99
C GLN A 60 0.15 -2.46 -10.51
N GLN A 61 1.32 -3.01 -10.18
CA GLN A 61 1.36 -3.94 -9.08
C GLN A 61 0.69 -3.15 -7.96
N ILE A 62 -0.61 -3.38 -7.79
CA ILE A 62 -1.31 -2.92 -6.62
C ILE A 62 -0.64 -3.75 -5.53
N HIS A 63 0.41 -3.17 -4.96
CA HIS A 63 1.11 -3.75 -3.84
C HIS A 63 0.07 -3.70 -2.71
N HIS A 64 -0.68 -4.80 -2.56
CA HIS A 64 -1.54 -5.02 -1.40
C HIS A 64 -0.67 -5.57 -0.28
N ASP A 65 0.36 -4.81 0.07
CA ASP A 65 1.22 -5.14 1.19
C ASP A 65 0.61 -4.61 2.49
N PRO A 66 0.76 -5.30 3.64
CA PRO A 66 0.39 -4.78 4.95
C PRO A 66 0.77 -3.31 5.19
N MET A 67 1.93 -2.88 4.68
CA MET A 67 2.37 -1.48 4.82
C MET A 67 1.53 -0.50 4.00
N ASP A 68 1.16 -0.86 2.78
CA ASP A 68 0.31 -0.01 1.92
C ASP A 68 -1.10 0.10 2.52
N LEU A 69 -1.61 -0.98 3.13
CA LEU A 69 -2.89 -0.99 3.83
C LEU A 69 -2.88 -0.06 5.06
N PHE A 70 -1.82 -0.11 5.86
CA PHE A 70 -1.68 0.77 7.02
C PHE A 70 -1.71 2.25 6.63
N PHE A 71 -0.91 2.65 5.64
CA PHE A 71 -0.86 4.07 5.24
C PHE A 71 -2.08 4.52 4.45
N ALA A 72 -2.83 3.62 3.81
CA ALA A 72 -4.09 3.93 3.15
C ALA A 72 -5.18 4.41 4.13
N GLU A 73 -5.08 4.06 5.41
CA GLU A 73 -5.95 4.60 6.47
C GLU A 73 -5.71 6.09 6.75
N TYR A 74 -4.65 6.67 6.16
CA TYR A 74 -4.31 8.10 6.27
C TYR A 74 -4.29 8.79 4.88
N PRO A 75 -5.44 9.01 4.21
CA PRO A 75 -5.48 9.57 2.86
C PRO A 75 -4.84 10.97 2.70
N SER A 76 -4.71 11.72 3.80
CA SER A 76 -4.05 13.03 3.82
C SER A 76 -2.52 12.95 3.92
N PHE A 77 -1.95 11.75 4.05
CA PHE A 77 -0.52 11.51 4.14
C PHE A 77 0.01 10.90 2.84
N ASP A 78 1.06 11.48 2.28
CA ASP A 78 1.64 11.12 0.99
C ASP A 78 2.70 10.02 1.12
N TYR A 79 2.29 8.84 1.59
CA TYR A 79 3.21 7.73 1.87
C TYR A 79 4.15 7.38 0.68
N GLN A 80 5.45 7.34 0.95
CA GLN A 80 6.50 7.01 -0.02
C GLN A 80 7.09 5.63 0.25
N ARG A 81 6.64 4.61 -0.52
CA ARG A 81 7.13 3.22 -0.46
C ARG A 81 8.64 3.04 -0.67
N ASN A 82 9.31 3.99 -1.32
CA ASN A 82 10.76 3.93 -1.53
C ASN A 82 11.59 4.40 -0.32
N LYS A 83 10.95 4.85 0.75
CA LYS A 83 11.59 5.25 2.01
C LYS A 83 11.48 4.13 3.05
N PRO A 84 12.39 4.10 4.05
CA PRO A 84 12.23 3.19 5.17
C PRO A 84 10.90 3.43 5.89
N PHE A 85 10.18 2.35 6.19
CA PHE A 85 8.85 2.43 6.81
C PHE A 85 8.80 3.26 8.09
N TYR A 86 9.83 3.12 8.96
CA TYR A 86 9.93 3.91 10.19
C TYR A 86 10.06 5.42 9.92
N SER A 87 10.80 5.81 8.88
CA SER A 87 10.95 7.22 8.51
C SER A 87 9.61 7.83 8.12
N GLU A 88 8.82 7.09 7.34
CA GLU A 88 7.48 7.53 6.93
C GLU A 88 6.50 7.57 8.11
N PHE A 89 6.57 6.61 9.04
CA PHE A 89 5.76 6.65 10.26
C PHE A 89 6.04 7.90 11.11
N TYR A 90 7.31 8.26 11.32
CA TYR A 90 7.64 9.47 12.06
C TYR A 90 7.26 10.74 11.30
N ARG A 91 7.41 10.76 9.97
CA ARG A 91 6.95 11.86 9.12
C ARG A 91 5.43 12.05 9.25
N MET A 92 4.69 10.95 9.27
CA MET A 92 3.25 10.95 9.52
C MET A 92 2.94 11.53 10.90
N CYS A 93 3.63 11.11 11.96
CA CYS A 93 3.44 11.69 13.30
C CYS A 93 3.63 13.22 13.31
N HIS A 94 4.63 13.73 12.58
CA HIS A 94 4.85 15.17 12.44
C HIS A 94 3.71 15.86 11.67
N GLN A 95 3.23 15.27 10.57
CA GLN A 95 2.11 15.77 9.76
C GLN A 95 0.84 15.97 10.61
N PHE A 96 0.53 14.98 11.46
CA PHE A 96 -0.64 15.01 12.34
C PHE A 96 -0.39 15.70 13.69
N SER A 97 0.82 16.26 13.88
CA SER A 97 1.23 16.93 15.13
C SER A 97 1.11 16.07 16.39
N TRP A 98 1.32 14.75 16.27
CA TRP A 98 1.24 13.85 17.41
C TRP A 98 2.52 13.87 18.24
N ASP A 99 2.38 14.21 19.52
CA ASP A 99 3.49 14.19 20.46
C ASP A 99 3.80 12.77 20.96
N LYS A 100 4.86 12.64 21.78
CA LYS A 100 5.36 11.35 22.30
C LYS A 100 4.39 10.62 23.23
N ASN A 101 3.52 11.34 23.91
CA ASN A 101 2.55 10.79 24.86
C ASN A 101 1.14 10.66 24.25
N ASP A 102 0.96 11.14 23.01
CA ASP A 102 -0.30 11.09 22.29
C ASP A 102 -0.81 9.65 22.19
N LYS A 103 -2.08 9.46 22.54
CA LYS A 103 -2.74 8.16 22.46
C LYS A 103 -2.87 7.69 21.00
N SER A 104 -3.20 8.60 20.08
CA SER A 104 -3.32 8.29 18.65
C SER A 104 -1.99 7.85 18.05
N ARG A 105 -0.88 8.45 18.47
CA ARG A 105 0.46 7.97 18.07
C ARG A 105 0.72 6.54 18.54
N ARG A 106 0.37 6.22 19.79
CA ARG A 106 0.58 4.87 20.33
C ARG A 106 -0.27 3.83 19.61
N GLU A 107 -1.56 4.10 19.43
CA GLU A 107 -2.47 3.21 18.68
C GLU A 107 -2.02 3.03 17.22
N ALA A 108 -1.63 4.11 16.54
CA ALA A 108 -1.09 4.04 15.19
C ALA A 108 0.22 3.25 15.13
N PHE A 109 1.08 3.37 16.15
CA PHE A 109 2.33 2.62 16.21
C PHE A 109 2.11 1.13 16.42
N ASP A 110 1.10 0.75 17.20
CA ASP A 110 0.74 -0.66 17.41
C ASP A 110 0.29 -1.31 16.08
N GLU A 111 -0.60 -0.64 15.34
CA GLU A 111 -1.04 -1.10 14.01
C GLU A 111 0.12 -1.11 12.99
N PHE A 112 0.96 -0.06 13.00
CA PHE A 112 2.16 0.00 12.17
C PHE A 112 3.13 -1.15 12.46
N ARG A 113 3.31 -1.49 13.74
CA ARG A 113 4.16 -2.62 14.16
C ARG A 113 3.57 -3.95 13.70
N ILE A 114 2.25 -4.13 13.75
CA ILE A 114 1.59 -5.33 13.22
C ILE A 114 1.88 -5.45 11.72
N ALA A 115 1.64 -4.40 10.94
CA ALA A 115 1.91 -4.39 9.51
C ALA A 115 3.39 -4.66 9.18
N LEU A 116 4.33 -4.11 9.96
CA LEU A 116 5.76 -4.38 9.81
C LEU A 116 6.11 -5.87 9.99
N VAL A 117 5.51 -6.52 10.99
CA VAL A 117 5.74 -7.95 11.24
C VAL A 117 5.12 -8.79 10.13
N GLU A 118 3.91 -8.45 9.67
CA GLU A 118 3.28 -9.12 8.54
C GLU A 118 4.10 -8.96 7.24
N GLN A 119 4.64 -7.76 7.00
CA GLN A 119 5.53 -7.50 5.87
C GLN A 119 6.81 -8.34 5.97
N PHE A 120 7.42 -8.44 7.15
CA PHE A 120 8.58 -9.29 7.39
C PHE A 120 8.26 -10.77 7.13
N ASN A 121 7.16 -11.25 7.69
CA ASN A 121 6.68 -12.61 7.54
C ASN A 121 6.31 -12.95 6.09
N THR A 122 5.85 -11.96 5.32
CA THR A 122 5.56 -12.14 3.88
C THR A 122 6.85 -12.38 3.08
N ILE A 123 7.97 -11.77 3.48
CA ILE A 123 9.25 -11.88 2.78
C ILE A 123 10.00 -13.15 3.21
N TYR A 124 10.04 -13.44 4.50
CA TYR A 124 10.89 -14.50 5.05
C TYR A 124 10.11 -15.75 5.49
N GLY A 125 8.78 -15.68 5.58
CA GLY A 125 7.93 -16.75 6.11
C GLY A 125 7.65 -16.62 7.61
N THR A 126 6.65 -17.35 8.09
CA THR A 126 6.25 -17.41 9.51
C THR A 126 6.72 -18.68 10.22
N ASP A 127 7.26 -19.65 9.48
CA ASP A 127 7.62 -20.95 10.04
C ASP A 127 9.04 -20.92 10.62
N GLU A 128 9.12 -20.90 11.94
CA GLU A 128 10.38 -20.93 12.70
C GLU A 128 11.17 -22.23 12.48
N ASN A 129 10.53 -23.27 11.93
CA ASN A 129 11.15 -24.56 11.62
C ASN A 129 11.51 -24.70 10.13
N SER A 130 11.32 -23.67 9.30
CA SER A 130 11.77 -23.71 7.91
C SER A 130 13.24 -23.28 7.80
N LEU A 131 14.10 -24.23 7.42
CA LEU A 131 15.52 -23.95 7.20
C LEU A 131 15.68 -22.95 6.05
N GLU A 132 14.82 -23.04 5.03
CA GLU A 132 14.80 -22.16 3.88
C GLU A 132 14.51 -20.71 4.27
N SER A 133 13.55 -20.49 5.16
CA SER A 133 13.25 -19.17 5.73
C SER A 133 14.45 -18.57 6.46
N TRP A 134 15.11 -19.36 7.31
CA TRP A 134 16.32 -18.93 8.02
C TRP A 134 17.48 -18.64 7.07
N GLN A 135 17.71 -19.51 6.09
CA GLN A 135 18.76 -19.30 5.09
C GLN A 135 18.50 -18.06 4.24
N LEU A 136 17.25 -17.81 3.84
CA LEU A 136 16.86 -16.62 3.09
C LEU A 136 17.12 -15.34 3.90
N LEU A 137 16.74 -15.35 5.19
CA LEU A 137 17.01 -14.25 6.09
C LEU A 137 18.51 -13.99 6.23
N CYS A 138 19.31 -15.03 6.52
CA CYS A 138 20.77 -14.91 6.68
C CYS A 138 21.45 -14.41 5.40
N ARG A 139 21.04 -14.91 4.22
CA ARG A 139 21.53 -14.45 2.92
C ARG A 139 21.23 -12.97 2.70
N THR A 140 20.02 -12.53 3.07
CA THR A 140 19.60 -11.13 2.89
C THR A 140 20.35 -10.18 3.83
N LEU A 141 20.65 -10.63 5.04
CA LEU A 141 21.46 -9.88 6.02
C LEU A 141 22.97 -9.94 5.74
N GLY A 142 23.42 -10.76 4.78
CA GLY A 142 24.84 -10.95 4.48
C GLY A 142 25.63 -11.63 5.59
N ILE A 143 24.96 -12.40 6.45
CA ILE A 143 25.59 -13.19 7.52
C ILE A 143 25.76 -14.65 7.10
N GLY A 144 26.54 -15.43 7.86
CA GLY A 144 26.78 -16.85 7.59
C GLY A 144 25.47 -17.63 7.45
N VAL A 145 25.35 -18.42 6.38
CA VAL A 145 24.13 -19.18 6.07
C VAL A 145 24.19 -20.54 6.79
N PRO A 146 23.23 -20.85 7.68
CA PRO A 146 23.23 -22.10 8.42
C PRO A 146 22.91 -23.30 7.51
N GLU A 147 23.60 -24.42 7.73
CA GLU A 147 23.32 -25.68 7.02
C GLU A 147 22.24 -26.49 7.75
N THR A 148 22.00 -26.20 9.04
CA THR A 148 21.01 -26.90 9.86
C THR A 148 20.14 -25.95 10.67
N LEU A 149 18.92 -26.39 11.02
CA LEU A 149 17.99 -25.62 11.85
C LEU A 149 18.56 -25.30 13.25
N LYS A 150 19.34 -26.22 13.81
CA LYS A 150 19.96 -26.03 15.13
C LYS A 150 21.02 -24.93 15.13
N GLU A 151 21.66 -24.67 14.00
CA GLU A 151 22.60 -23.57 13.84
C GLU A 151 21.88 -22.25 13.62
N ALA A 152 20.75 -22.28 12.90
CA ALA A 152 19.92 -21.11 12.65
C ALA A 152 19.24 -20.54 13.92
N GLN A 153 18.87 -21.41 14.86
CA GLN A 153 18.15 -21.07 16.10
C GLN A 153 19.05 -20.83 17.32
N LYS A 154 20.38 -20.79 17.13
CA LYS A 154 21.37 -20.60 18.21
C LYS A 154 21.65 -19.13 18.48
#